data_AF-A0A1I7ZP47-F1
#
_entry.id   AF-A0A1I7ZP47-F1
#
_cell.length_a   1.000
_cell.length_b   1.000
_cell.length_c   1.000
_cell.angle_alpha   90.00
_cell.angle_beta   90.00
_cell.angle_gamma   90.00
#
_symmetry.space_group_name_H-M   'P 1'
#
loop_
_entity.id
_entity.type
_entity.pdbx_description
1 polymer ?
#
loop_
_entity_poly.entity_id
_entity_poly.type
_entity_poly.pdbx_seq_one_letter_code
_entity_poly.pdbx_strand_id
1 'polypeptide(L)'
;MSQLHPSQEEIRSWGVSLENLLKHKAGIHHLKQHMQAQVCDENIDFWKECEEYKKMKEGKKAQQRAHQIYNEFVSENATRQVRSVPITPLHSELKIYC
;
A
#
# COMPACT_ATOMS: atom_id res chain seq x y z
N MET A 1 12.27 9.31 -33.31
CA MET A 1 11.83 7.98 -32.85
C MET A 1 11.96 7.97 -31.33
N SER A 2 10.85 7.91 -30.59
CA SER A 2 10.88 7.94 -29.12
C SER A 2 11.34 6.57 -28.62
N GLN A 3 12.50 6.53 -27.97
CA GLN A 3 13.09 5.29 -27.46
C GLN A 3 12.13 4.70 -26.40
N LEU A 4 11.51 3.55 -26.73
CA LEU A 4 10.55 2.86 -25.88
C LEU A 4 11.20 2.19 -24.67
N HIS A 5 12.53 1.99 -24.71
CA HIS A 5 13.29 1.33 -23.64
C HIS A 5 14.46 2.21 -23.15
N PRO A 6 14.54 2.49 -21.85
CA PRO A 6 15.67 3.20 -21.25
C PRO A 6 16.94 2.35 -21.35
N SER A 7 18.08 2.99 -21.54
CA SER A 7 19.40 2.36 -21.48
C SER A 7 19.76 1.94 -20.06
N GLN A 8 20.77 1.08 -19.93
CA GLN A 8 21.21 0.60 -18.62
C GLN A 8 21.79 1.71 -17.73
N GLU A 9 22.42 2.71 -18.34
CA GLU A 9 22.94 3.90 -17.63
C GLU A 9 21.80 4.78 -17.13
N GLU A 10 20.75 4.96 -17.93
CA GLU A 10 19.55 5.70 -17.52
C GLU A 10 18.84 5.01 -16.35
N ILE A 11 18.66 3.69 -16.40
CA ILE A 11 18.08 2.91 -15.30
C ILE A 11 18.90 3.07 -14.01
N ARG A 12 20.24 3.03 -14.11
CA ARG A 12 21.12 3.25 -12.95
C ARG A 12 20.97 4.66 -12.39
N SER A 13 20.79 5.67 -13.24
CA SER A 13 20.62 7.07 -12.83
C SER A 13 19.32 7.31 -12.04
N TRP A 14 18.29 6.48 -12.25
CA TRP A 14 17.02 6.57 -11.54
C TRP A 14 17.16 6.22 -10.05
N GLY A 15 18.08 5.34 -9.69
CA GLY A 15 18.39 5.00 -8.30
C GLY A 15 19.19 6.09 -7.57
N VAL A 16 19.71 7.09 -8.30
CA VAL A 16 20.50 8.20 -7.74
C VAL A 16 19.62 9.39 -7.38
N SER A 17 18.58 9.68 -8.16
CA SER A 17 17.63 10.76 -7.88
C SER A 17 16.25 10.50 -8.49
N LEU A 18 15.21 10.80 -7.72
CA LEU A 18 13.82 10.76 -8.19
C LEU A 18 13.60 11.68 -9.38
N GLU A 19 14.27 12.84 -9.44
CA GLU A 19 14.18 13.76 -10.59
C GLU A 19 14.69 13.13 -11.88
N ASN A 20 15.71 12.25 -11.81
CA ASN A 20 16.21 11.54 -12.98
C ASN A 20 15.22 10.47 -13.47
N LEU A 21 14.53 9.82 -12.54
CA LEU A 21 13.44 8.89 -12.86
C LEU A 21 12.24 9.61 -13.50
N LEU A 22 11.87 10.79 -12.99
CA LEU A 22 10.73 11.57 -13.47
C LEU A 22 10.96 12.22 -14.85
N LYS A 23 12.22 12.34 -15.30
CA LYS A 23 12.54 12.85 -16.64
C LYS A 23 12.23 11.85 -17.76
N HIS A 24 11.98 10.57 -17.44
CA HIS A 24 11.79 9.51 -18.44
C HIS A 24 10.37 8.89 -18.36
N LYS A 25 9.71 8.74 -19.52
CA LYS A 25 8.34 8.17 -19.59
C LYS A 25 8.25 6.75 -19.00
N ALA A 26 9.26 5.92 -19.26
CA ALA A 26 9.33 4.58 -18.66
C ALA A 26 9.56 4.62 -17.15
N GLY A 27 10.35 5.57 -16.64
CA GLY A 27 10.57 5.76 -15.20
C GLY A 27 9.28 6.17 -14.49
N ILE A 28 8.54 7.13 -15.05
CA ILE A 28 7.22 7.53 -14.56
C ILE A 28 6.24 6.34 -14.58
N HIS A 29 6.22 5.53 -15.64
CA HIS A 29 5.36 4.35 -15.73
C HIS A 29 5.70 3.31 -14.65
N HIS A 30 6.98 3.02 -14.44
CA HIS A 30 7.42 2.11 -13.38
C HIS A 30 7.10 2.66 -12.00
N LEU A 31 7.31 3.95 -11.75
CA LEU A 31 6.92 4.58 -10.49
C LEU A 31 5.41 4.49 -10.27
N LYS A 32 4.60 4.76 -11.31
CA LYS A 32 3.15 4.65 -11.23
C LYS A 32 2.69 3.22 -10.96
N GLN A 33 3.25 2.23 -11.65
CA GLN A 33 2.95 0.82 -11.39
C GLN A 33 3.43 0.39 -10.02
N HIS A 34 4.59 0.85 -9.57
CA HIS A 34 5.12 0.56 -8.25
C HIS A 34 4.23 1.18 -7.18
N MET A 35 3.77 2.42 -7.36
CA MET A 35 2.84 3.11 -6.46
C MET A 35 1.45 2.45 -6.48
N GLN A 36 0.94 2.04 -7.63
CA GLN A 36 -0.32 1.27 -7.73
C GLN A 36 -0.19 -0.10 -7.06
N ALA A 37 0.93 -0.78 -7.27
CA ALA A 37 1.26 -2.02 -6.58
C ALA A 37 1.61 -1.80 -5.11
N GLN A 38 1.81 -0.56 -4.66
CA GLN A 38 2.05 -0.18 -3.27
C GLN A 38 0.80 0.32 -2.53
N VAL A 39 -0.26 0.71 -3.25
CA VAL A 39 -1.37 1.44 -2.66
C VAL A 39 -2.69 1.08 -3.37
N CYS A 40 -3.60 0.38 -2.69
CA CYS A 40 -4.91 0.91 -2.26
C CYS A 40 -5.94 -0.19 -1.95
N ASP A 41 -5.94 -1.30 -2.68
CA ASP A 41 -7.08 -2.23 -2.65
C ASP A 41 -7.16 -2.98 -1.31
N GLU A 42 -6.04 -3.45 -0.78
CA GLU A 42 -5.99 -4.13 0.52
C GLU A 42 -6.33 -3.19 1.67
N ASN A 43 -5.93 -1.91 1.60
CA ASN A 43 -6.24 -0.92 2.62
C ASN A 43 -7.74 -0.54 2.60
N ILE A 44 -8.34 -0.42 1.41
CA ILE A 44 -9.78 -0.15 1.24
C ILE A 44 -10.59 -1.36 1.72
N ASP A 45 -10.17 -2.57 1.39
CA ASP A 45 -10.87 -3.78 1.80
C ASP A 45 -10.75 -4.04 3.30
N PHE A 46 -9.57 -3.81 3.90
CA PHE A 46 -9.41 -3.81 5.35
C PHE A 46 -10.34 -2.80 6.03
N TRP A 47 -10.43 -1.58 5.50
CA TRP A 47 -11.33 -0.56 6.06
C TRP A 47 -12.80 -1.01 6.01
N LYS A 48 -13.26 -1.59 4.89
CA LYS A 48 -14.63 -2.12 4.78
C LYS A 48 -14.88 -3.23 5.81
N GLU A 49 -13.93 -4.14 5.98
CA GLU A 49 -14.02 -5.22 6.96
C GLU A 49 -14.09 -4.70 8.40
N CYS A 50 -13.32 -3.66 8.73
CA CYS A 50 -13.40 -2.98 10.01
C CYS A 50 -14.75 -2.27 10.22
N GLU A 51 -15.30 -1.60 9.20
CA GLU A 51 -16.60 -0.94 9.28
C GLU A 51 -17.76 -1.93 9.50
N GLU A 52 -17.70 -3.10 8.87
CA GLU A 52 -18.68 -4.16 9.12
C GLU A 52 -18.49 -4.78 10.51
N TYR A 53 -17.25 -4.98 10.95
CA TYR A 53 -16.94 -5.46 12.30
C TYR A 53 -17.51 -4.53 13.39
N LYS A 54 -17.39 -3.20 13.23
CA LYS A 54 -17.94 -2.20 14.16
C LYS A 54 -19.46 -2.30 14.36
N LYS A 55 -20.19 -2.78 13.34
CA LYS A 55 -21.65 -2.96 13.40
C LYS A 55 -22.06 -4.27 14.10
N MET A 56 -21.11 -5.18 14.33
CA MET A 56 -21.39 -6.47 14.97
C MET A 56 -21.64 -6.29 16.47
N LYS A 57 -22.62 -7.03 16.99
CA LYS A 57 -22.81 -7.14 18.44
C LYS A 57 -21.71 -8.01 19.04
N GLU A 58 -21.23 -7.61 20.21
CA GLU A 58 -20.23 -8.36 20.96
C GLU A 58 -20.65 -9.82 21.20
N GLY A 59 -19.70 -10.73 21.10
CA GLY A 59 -19.91 -12.16 21.29
C GLY A 59 -18.96 -13.01 20.47
N LYS A 60 -19.16 -14.33 20.52
CA LYS A 60 -18.26 -15.30 19.86
C LYS A 60 -18.09 -15.05 18.35
N LYS A 61 -19.16 -14.64 17.67
CA LYS A 61 -19.10 -14.34 16.22
C LYS A 61 -18.24 -13.11 15.91
N ALA A 62 -18.34 -12.05 16.71
CA ALA A 62 -17.48 -10.89 16.58
C ALA A 62 -16.02 -11.27 16.85
N GLN A 63 -15.73 -11.99 17.94
CA GLN A 63 -14.37 -12.45 18.24
C GLN A 63 -13.75 -13.30 17.12
N GLN A 64 -14.55 -14.17 16.49
CA GLN A 64 -14.10 -14.96 15.36
C GLN A 64 -13.81 -14.09 14.13
N ARG A 65 -14.66 -13.08 13.86
CA ARG A 65 -14.44 -12.12 12.77
C ARG A 65 -13.18 -11.28 13.00
N ALA A 66 -12.93 -10.84 14.24
CA ALA A 66 -11.72 -10.10 14.60
C ALA A 66 -10.45 -10.92 14.31
N HIS A 67 -10.44 -12.21 14.66
CA HIS A 67 -9.32 -13.10 14.34
C HIS A 67 -9.11 -13.30 12.83
N GLN A 68 -10.21 -13.40 12.06
CA GLN A 68 -10.13 -13.49 10.61
C GLN A 68 -9.50 -12.24 9.99
N ILE A 69 -10.01 -11.06 10.36
CA ILE A 69 -9.48 -9.77 9.89
C ILE A 69 -7.99 -9.63 10.25
N TYR A 70 -7.61 -10.00 11.48
CA TYR A 70 -6.22 -9.96 11.91
C TYR A 70 -5.33 -10.87 11.05
N ASN A 71 -5.72 -12.13 10.84
CA ASN A 71 -4.91 -13.08 10.07
C ASN A 71 -4.84 -12.73 8.59
N GLU A 72 -5.88 -12.13 8.02
CA GLU A 72 -5.96 -11.81 6.59
C GLU A 72 -5.20 -10.52 6.25
N PHE A 73 -5.22 -9.51 7.14
CA PHE A 73 -4.74 -8.17 6.84
C PHE A 73 -3.61 -7.66 7.74
N VAL A 74 -3.48 -8.15 8.98
CA VAL A 74 -2.58 -7.54 10.00
C VAL A 74 -1.40 -8.43 10.38
N SER A 75 -1.57 -9.75 10.38
CA SER A 75 -0.52 -10.71 10.75
C SER A 75 0.75 -10.51 9.91
N GLU A 76 1.91 -10.84 10.49
CA GLU A 76 3.19 -10.83 9.78
C GLU A 76 3.20 -11.76 8.56
N ASN A 77 2.34 -12.79 8.57
CA ASN A 77 2.18 -13.76 7.49
C ASN A 77 0.88 -13.53 6.68
N ALA A 78 0.25 -12.37 6.82
CA ALA A 78 -0.99 -12.07 6.12
C ALA A 78 -0.80 -12.05 4.59
N THR A 79 -1.63 -12.81 3.87
CA THR A 79 -1.60 -12.86 2.40
C THR A 79 -2.04 -11.55 1.75
N ARG A 80 -2.82 -10.72 2.47
CA ARG A 80 -3.31 -9.41 2.04
C ARG A 80 -2.90 -8.32 3.03
N GLN A 81 -1.64 -8.37 3.46
CA GLN A 81 -1.14 -7.49 4.51
C GLN A 81 -1.33 -6.01 4.14
N VAL A 82 -1.96 -5.24 5.04
CA VAL A 82 -2.00 -3.78 4.89
C VAL A 82 -0.58 -3.25 5.04
N ARG A 83 -0.11 -2.48 4.06
CA ARG A 83 1.18 -1.80 4.19
C ARG A 83 1.01 -0.65 5.16
N SER A 84 1.56 -0.80 6.37
CA SER A 84 1.85 0.33 7.24
C SER A 84 2.94 1.14 6.57
N VAL A 85 2.58 2.06 5.68
CA VAL A 85 3.52 3.11 5.28
C VAL A 85 3.84 3.85 6.59
N PRO A 86 5.11 3.88 7.06
CA PRO A 86 5.44 4.72 8.20
C PRO A 86 5.07 6.13 7.77
N ILE A 87 4.02 6.66 8.39
CA ILE A 87 3.57 8.02 8.15
C ILE A 87 4.78 8.87 8.55
N THR A 88 5.49 9.43 7.57
CA THR A 88 6.48 10.49 7.83
C THR A 88 5.81 11.49 8.76
N PRO A 89 6.47 11.96 9.84
CA PRO A 89 5.85 12.74 10.91
C PRO A 89 5.51 14.18 10.46
N LEU A 90 4.76 14.32 9.38
CA LEU A 90 4.40 15.59 8.75
C LEU A 90 2.89 15.82 8.68
N HIS A 91 2.07 14.90 9.16
CA HIS A 91 0.69 15.24 9.51
C HIS A 91 0.17 14.32 10.63
N SER A 92 0.11 14.90 11.81
CA SER A 92 -0.18 14.30 13.11
C SER A 92 -1.61 13.79 13.31
N GLU A 93 -2.38 13.44 12.28
CA GLU A 93 -3.82 13.15 12.45
C GLU A 93 -4.42 12.03 11.58
N LEU A 94 -3.68 10.94 11.32
CA LEU A 94 -4.30 9.71 10.85
C LEU A 94 -4.40 8.69 11.98
N LYS A 95 -5.39 8.96 12.84
CA LYS A 95 -6.06 7.96 13.68
C LYS A 95 -6.72 6.93 12.76
N ILE A 96 -5.98 5.96 12.26
CA ILE A 96 -6.60 4.76 11.65
C ILE A 96 -5.90 3.53 12.23
N TYR A 97 -6.25 3.29 13.49
CA TYR A 97 -6.31 1.97 14.11
C TYR A 97 -7.75 1.69 14.61
N CYS A 98 -8.76 2.28 13.92
CA CYS A 98 -10.18 2.06 14.18
C CYS A 98 -10.97 2.01 12.88
#